data_AF-A0A933WFD0-F1
#
_entry.id   AF-A0A933WFD0-F1
#
_cell.length_a   1.000
_cell.length_b   1.000
_cell.length_c   1.000
_cell.angle_alpha   90.00
_cell.angle_beta   90.00
_cell.angle_gamma   90.00
#
_symmetry.space_group_name_H-M   'P 1'
#
loop_
_entity.id
_entity.type
_entity.pdbx_description
1 polymer ?
#
loop_
_entity_poly.entity_id
_entity_poly.type
_entity_poly.pdbx_seq_one_letter_code
_entity_poly.pdbx_strand_id
1 'polypeptide(L)'
;MRSKKFGLNCYRRIHACLWAKRYPLLSEKRKTIKMEMKGLPLPKGMEIHYPENLEREELTLSLRFSNSQDLISGLDEIKYRWEQERVERILGMLRE
;
A
#
# COMPACT_ATOMS: atom_id res chain seq x y z
N MET A 1 11.35 -2.96 31.39
CA MET A 1 11.84 -2.84 29.99
C MET A 1 10.88 -2.04 29.09
N ARG A 2 10.64 -0.73 29.35
CA ARG A 2 9.65 0.09 28.59
C ARG A 2 10.23 1.21 27.72
N SER A 3 11.55 1.45 27.75
CA SER A 3 12.12 2.70 27.21
C SER A 3 12.44 2.71 25.71
N LYS A 4 12.67 1.55 25.07
CA LYS A 4 13.08 1.50 23.65
C LYS A 4 11.95 1.85 22.65
N LYS A 5 10.69 1.57 22.99
CA LYS A 5 9.53 1.85 22.11
C LYS A 5 9.24 3.35 21.95
N PHE A 6 9.53 4.17 22.96
CA PHE A 6 9.28 5.62 22.90
C PHE A 6 10.27 6.33 21.97
N GLY A 7 11.57 6.02 22.06
CA GLY A 7 12.60 6.65 21.22
C GLY A 7 12.42 6.37 19.72
N LEU A 8 12.03 5.14 19.36
CA LEU A 8 11.71 4.74 17.99
C LEU A 8 10.54 5.54 17.39
N ASN A 9 9.56 5.91 18.21
CA ASN A 9 8.36 6.62 17.77
C ASN A 9 8.66 8.11 17.53
N CYS A 10 9.49 8.73 18.39
CA CYS A 10 9.97 10.10 18.20
C CYS A 10 10.84 10.22 16.94
N TYR A 11 11.77 9.27 16.74
CA TYR A 11 12.60 9.21 15.54
C TYR A 11 11.75 9.13 14.27
N ARG A 12 10.78 8.21 14.20
CA ARG A 12 9.90 8.06 13.04
C ARG A 12 9.15 9.34 12.70
N ARG A 13 8.62 10.04 13.71
CA ARG A 13 7.90 11.31 13.51
C ARG A 13 8.82 12.41 12.97
N ILE A 14 9.99 12.59 13.58
CA ILE A 14 10.96 13.60 13.15
C ILE A 14 11.44 13.29 11.73
N HIS A 15 11.77 12.03 11.45
CA HIS A 15 12.20 11.57 10.14
C HIS A 15 11.12 11.85 9.09
N ALA A 16 9.86 11.49 9.35
CA ALA A 16 8.75 11.77 8.44
C ALA A 16 8.57 13.28 8.16
N CYS A 17 8.71 14.14 9.17
CA CYS A 17 8.64 15.58 8.98
C CYS A 17 9.81 16.14 8.16
N LEU A 18 11.03 15.67 8.39
CA LEU A 18 12.21 16.07 7.62
C LEU A 18 12.10 15.60 6.17
N TRP A 19 11.63 14.37 5.97
CA TRP A 19 11.42 13.79 4.64
C TRP A 19 10.35 14.58 3.87
N ALA A 20 9.25 14.94 4.53
CA ALA A 20 8.20 15.78 3.93
C ALA A 20 8.68 17.17 3.52
N LYS A 21 9.59 17.77 4.29
CA LYS A 21 10.23 19.05 3.91
C LYS A 21 11.23 18.89 2.76
N ARG A 22 12.00 17.79 2.75
CA ARG A 22 13.04 17.54 1.75
C ARG A 22 12.46 17.14 0.39
N TYR A 23 11.34 16.42 0.38
CA TYR A 23 10.70 15.88 -0.82
C TYR A 23 9.17 16.10 -0.76
N PRO A 24 8.72 17.34 -0.99
CA PRO A 24 7.30 17.69 -0.90
C PRO A 24 6.45 16.95 -1.94
N LEU A 25 6.91 16.87 -3.20
CA LEU A 25 6.19 16.20 -4.29
C LEU A 25 5.97 14.70 -4.04
N LEU A 26 7.01 14.00 -3.56
CA LEU A 26 6.91 12.57 -3.21
C LEU A 26 5.99 12.35 -2.01
N SER A 27 5.97 13.29 -1.07
CA SER A 27 5.07 13.26 0.08
C SER A 27 3.61 13.49 -0.30
N GLU A 28 3.36 14.34 -1.29
CA GLU A 28 2.03 14.50 -1.89
C GLU A 28 1.61 13.24 -2.66
N LYS A 29 2.46 12.70 -3.54
CA LYS A 29 2.20 11.42 -4.23
C LYS A 29 1.85 10.31 -3.24
N ARG A 30 2.60 10.19 -2.12
CA ARG A 30 2.30 9.23 -1.06
C ARG A 30 0.92 9.44 -0.43
N LYS A 31 0.51 10.68 -0.18
CA LYS A 31 -0.83 10.98 0.36
C LYS A 31 -1.92 10.56 -0.62
N THR A 32 -1.74 10.87 -1.91
CA THR A 32 -2.67 10.48 -2.98
C THR A 32 -2.79 8.96 -3.06
N ILE A 33 -1.67 8.23 -3.14
CA ILE A 33 -1.66 6.76 -3.15
C ILE A 33 -2.37 6.21 -1.91
N LYS A 34 -2.11 6.77 -0.72
CA LYS A 34 -2.77 6.32 0.51
C LYS A 34 -4.29 6.55 0.49
N MET A 35 -4.77 7.61 -0.15
CA MET A 35 -6.21 7.88 -0.29
C MET A 35 -6.84 6.92 -1.30
N GLU A 36 -6.23 6.76 -2.48
CA GLU A 36 -6.70 5.83 -3.52
C GLU A 36 -6.73 4.38 -3.01
N MET A 37 -5.68 3.96 -2.29
CA MET A 37 -5.60 2.62 -1.69
C MET A 37 -6.67 2.37 -0.63
N LYS A 38 -7.13 3.40 0.09
CA LYS A 38 -8.27 3.28 1.01
C LYS A 38 -9.61 3.18 0.28
N GLY A 39 -9.72 3.78 -0.91
CA GLY A 39 -10.90 3.73 -1.75
C GLY A 39 -11.03 2.43 -2.57
N LEU A 40 -9.94 1.67 -2.68
CA LEU A 40 -9.90 0.40 -3.39
C LEU A 40 -10.74 -0.67 -2.65
N PRO A 41 -11.79 -1.22 -3.28
CA PRO A 41 -12.59 -2.30 -2.69
C PRO A 41 -11.79 -3.60 -2.75
N LEU A 42 -10.85 -3.78 -1.83
CA LEU A 42 -10.07 -5.00 -1.70
C LEU A 42 -10.88 -6.10 -1.00
N PRO A 43 -10.83 -7.35 -1.50
CA PRO A 43 -11.39 -8.50 -0.80
C PRO A 43 -10.85 -8.64 0.62
N LYS A 44 -11.67 -9.25 1.49
CA LYS A 44 -11.30 -9.46 2.89
C LYS A 44 -10.06 -10.35 2.97
N GLY A 45 -9.00 -9.87 3.62
CA GLY A 45 -7.71 -10.57 3.72
C GLY A 45 -6.68 -10.16 2.66
N MET A 46 -7.00 -9.22 1.77
CA MET A 46 -6.07 -8.66 0.80
C MET A 46 -5.57 -7.28 1.26
N GLU A 47 -4.26 -7.13 1.43
CA GLU A 47 -3.61 -5.88 1.83
C GLU A 47 -2.54 -5.49 0.82
N ILE A 48 -2.58 -4.25 0.34
CA ILE A 48 -1.51 -3.68 -0.48
C ILE A 48 -0.58 -2.87 0.41
N HIS A 49 0.70 -3.21 0.38
CA HIS A 49 1.77 -2.49 1.04
C HIS A 49 2.63 -1.76 0.01
N TYR A 50 3.05 -0.56 0.38
CA TYR A 50 4.01 0.25 -0.36
C TYR A 50 5.06 0.75 0.63
N PRO A 51 6.31 0.98 0.16
CA PRO A 51 7.39 1.43 1.01
C PRO A 51 7.09 2.80 1.63
N GLU A 52 7.56 3.01 2.86
CA GLU A 52 7.17 4.12 3.73
C GLU A 52 7.48 5.52 3.13
N ASN A 53 8.36 5.59 2.13
CA ASN A 53 8.77 6.82 1.44
C ASN A 53 8.77 6.71 -0.10
N LEU A 54 8.18 5.65 -0.68
CA LEU A 54 8.26 5.40 -2.14
C LEU A 54 9.71 5.39 -2.67
N GLU A 55 10.70 5.07 -1.82
CA GLU A 55 12.12 5.00 -2.20
C GLU A 55 12.40 3.85 -3.18
N ARG A 56 11.47 2.92 -3.31
CA ARG A 56 11.49 1.81 -4.27
C ARG A 56 10.17 1.75 -5.00
N GLU A 57 10.21 1.35 -6.27
CA GLU A 57 9.06 1.11 -7.13
C GLU A 57 8.40 -0.26 -6.86
N GLU A 58 8.55 -0.78 -5.63
CA GLU A 58 8.04 -2.08 -5.24
C GLU A 58 6.68 -1.92 -4.56
N LEU A 59 5.67 -2.63 -5.07
CA LEU A 59 4.37 -2.80 -4.43
C LEU A 59 4.24 -4.25 -3.99
N THR A 60 3.84 -4.46 -2.74
CA THR A 60 3.65 -5.81 -2.20
C THR A 60 2.18 -6.06 -1.94
N LEU A 61 1.65 -7.13 -2.51
CA LEU A 61 0.30 -7.59 -2.25
C LEU A 61 0.35 -8.77 -1.26
N SER A 62 -0.21 -8.59 -0.08
CA SER A 62 -0.36 -9.64 0.93
C SER A 62 -1.77 -10.21 0.87
N LEU A 63 -1.87 -11.53 0.78
CA LEU A 63 -3.12 -12.28 0.72
C LEU A 63 -3.18 -13.24 1.90
N ARG A 64 -4.19 -13.10 2.76
CA ARG A 64 -4.38 -13.91 3.96
C ARG A 64 -5.76 -14.57 3.94
N PHE A 65 -5.75 -15.88 3.77
CA PHE A 65 -6.96 -16.70 3.73
C PHE A 65 -6.95 -17.75 4.84
N SER A 66 -8.14 -18.15 5.29
CA SER A 66 -8.29 -19.09 6.41
C SER A 66 -8.25 -20.54 5.97
N ASN A 67 -8.61 -20.81 4.71
CA ASN A 67 -8.62 -22.13 4.09
C ASN A 67 -8.31 -22.04 2.59
N SER A 68 -8.12 -23.19 1.93
CA SER A 68 -7.78 -23.28 0.51
C SER A 68 -8.92 -22.90 -0.44
N GLN A 69 -10.18 -23.09 -0.06
CA GLN A 69 -11.33 -22.67 -0.87
C GLN A 69 -11.44 -21.15 -0.93
N ASP A 70 -11.26 -20.47 0.20
CA ASP A 70 -11.26 -19.00 0.29
C ASP A 70 -10.14 -18.40 -0.57
N LEU A 71 -8.96 -19.04 -0.58
CA LEU A 71 -7.85 -18.65 -1.44
C LEU A 71 -8.20 -18.75 -2.93
N ILE A 72 -8.79 -19.88 -3.34
CA ILE A 72 -9.18 -20.09 -4.74
C ILE A 72 -10.23 -19.06 -5.16
N SER A 73 -11.28 -18.87 -4.36
CA SER A 73 -12.32 -17.87 -4.65
C SER A 73 -11.78 -16.44 -4.68
N GLY A 74 -10.85 -16.10 -3.79
CA GLY A 74 -10.19 -14.80 -3.80
C GLY A 74 -9.29 -14.58 -5.03
N LEU A 75 -8.58 -15.62 -5.48
CA LEU A 75 -7.79 -15.58 -6.70
C LEU A 75 -8.66 -15.44 -7.95
N ASP A 76 -9.79 -16.14 -8.01
CA ASP A 76 -10.76 -16.03 -9.10
C ASP A 76 -11.39 -14.63 -9.16
N GLU A 77 -11.70 -14.03 -8.02
CA GLU A 77 -12.21 -12.65 -7.98
C GLU A 77 -11.16 -11.63 -8.43
N ILE A 78 -9.89 -11.81 -8.03
CA ILE A 78 -8.78 -10.97 -8.51
C ILE A 78 -8.64 -11.10 -10.02
N LYS A 79 -8.65 -12.33 -10.54
CA LYS A 79 -8.56 -12.61 -11.98
C LYS A 79 -9.72 -11.98 -12.74
N TYR A 80 -10.96 -12.14 -12.27
CA TYR A 80 -12.15 -11.54 -12.88
C TYR A 80 -12.06 -10.01 -12.91
N ARG A 81 -11.62 -9.37 -11.82
CA ARG A 81 -11.44 -7.91 -11.77
C ARG A 81 -10.28 -7.41 -12.62
N TRP A 82 -9.25 -8.24 -12.82
CA TRP A 82 -8.13 -7.97 -13.71
C TRP A 82 -8.57 -7.99 -15.18
N GLU A 83 -9.40 -8.96 -15.56
CA GLU A 83 -9.97 -9.09 -16.91
C GLU A 83 -10.98 -7.98 -17.24
N GLN A 84 -11.58 -7.33 -16.23
CA GLN A 84 -12.56 -6.24 -16.38
C GLN A 84 -11.95 -4.83 -16.57
N GLU A 85 -10.70 -4.71 -17.05
CA GLU A 85 -10.01 -3.44 -17.41
C GLU A 85 -9.87 -2.36 -16.31
N ARG A 86 -10.38 -2.60 -15.09
CA ARG A 86 -10.22 -1.64 -13.96
C ARG A 86 -8.79 -1.60 -13.45
N VAL A 87 -8.06 -2.70 -13.53
CA VAL A 87 -6.66 -2.77 -13.09
C VAL A 87 -5.73 -2.07 -14.07
N GLU A 88 -6.00 -2.11 -15.37
CA GLU A 88 -5.20 -1.38 -16.37
C GLU A 88 -5.21 0.13 -16.15
N ARG A 89 -6.35 0.71 -15.72
CA ARG A 89 -6.43 2.13 -15.32
C ARG A 89 -5.53 2.45 -14.13
N ILE A 90 -5.45 1.58 -13.13
CA ILE A 90 -4.62 1.77 -11.94
C ILE A 90 -3.14 1.58 -12.27
N LEU A 91 -2.81 0.59 -13.11
CA LEU A 91 -1.44 0.37 -13.60
C LEU A 91 -0.97 1.51 -14.51
N GLY A 92 -1.87 2.10 -15.31
CA GLY A 92 -1.60 3.31 -16.09
C GLY A 92 -1.22 4.50 -15.21
N MET A 93 -1.95 4.74 -14.12
CA MET A 93 -1.63 5.80 -13.16
C MET A 93 -0.32 5.57 -12.38
N LEU A 94 0.17 4.32 -12.32
CA LEU A 94 1.45 3.99 -11.68
C LEU A 94 2.65 4.01 -12.64
N ARG A 95 2.42 4.03 -13.96
CA ARG A 95 3.46 4.07 -15.00
C ARG A 95 3.85 5.49 -15.44
N GLU A 96 3.09 6.51 -15.04
CA GLU A 96 3.39 7.95 -15.25
C GLU A 96 4.12 8.58 -14.05
#